data_AF-A0A1T2CFY3-F1
#
_entry.id   AF-A0A1T2CFY3-F1
#
_cell.length_a   1.000
_cell.length_b   1.000
_cell.length_c   1.000
_cell.angle_alpha   90.00
_cell.angle_beta   90.00
_cell.angle_gamma   90.00
#
_symmetry.space_group_name_H-M   'P 1'
#
loop_
_entity.id
_entity.type
_entity.pdbx_description
1 polymer ?
#
loop_
_entity_poly.entity_id
_entity_poly.type
_entity_poly.pdbx_seq_one_letter_code
_entity_poly.pdbx_strand_id
1 'polypeptide(L)'
;MDDFISDKKINEFRDLVNSNSGFVYQTYKNKDGKNLWNLICSCMDWLTVATRHLSKAEDLDSNIDIRVMQTFSLISSIDIIFESINQLHRVFVNHKTLPFEGESSCFDNRLFTEEDDNSYFKSIRACFGAHPVNLKHSNTKRFASWPFDSHFESSELTVHLYSNKIGETDLVMHLKYSELLSFLKCRYEYLDVISEKIELAYSEFKDALSKQPIEQKEDPLEQLNILKNESKFRLNDDYYNSIIDELIMIFEAPPLDHSIENLANNYRASLVPLITEIRENLQAMNISDLENNFLLEPSSELYKTLSYEIGKFYSWLLSNRYDPLANYYIERFNKSSNSKYKFSIEDSESSLLLKLKLMLIDQDI
;
A
#
# COMPACT_ATOMS: atom_id res chain seq x y z
N MET A 1 29.96 8.68 -1.29
CA MET A 1 28.71 9.33 -0.80
C MET A 1 28.41 8.74 0.57
N ASP A 2 27.97 9.54 1.55
CA ASP A 2 27.76 9.08 2.93
C ASP A 2 26.73 7.93 3.02
N ASP A 3 27.00 6.97 3.91
CA ASP A 3 26.32 5.66 4.05
C ASP A 3 24.88 5.75 4.62
N PHE A 4 24.27 6.95 4.65
CA PHE A 4 22.95 7.15 5.28
C PHE A 4 21.77 6.84 4.35
N ILE A 5 21.97 6.88 3.02
CA ILE A 5 20.94 6.50 2.05
C ILE A 5 21.04 5.02 1.73
N SER A 6 19.95 4.29 1.97
CA SER A 6 19.93 2.84 1.78
C SER A 6 18.61 2.35 1.17
N ASP A 7 18.69 1.38 0.25
CA ASP A 7 17.49 0.74 -0.31
C ASP A 7 16.66 0.06 0.79
N LYS A 8 17.33 -0.42 1.86
CA LYS A 8 16.72 -1.07 3.01
C LYS A 8 15.63 -0.20 3.65
N LYS A 9 15.92 1.06 3.99
CA LYS A 9 14.96 1.94 4.66
C LYS A 9 13.74 2.25 3.78
N ILE A 10 13.93 2.39 2.47
CA ILE A 10 12.80 2.57 1.54
C ILE A 10 11.93 1.31 1.45
N ASN A 11 12.55 0.12 1.44
CA ASN A 11 11.80 -1.13 1.45
C ASN A 11 11.02 -1.31 2.76
N GLU A 12 11.63 -1.03 3.91
CA GLU A 12 10.96 -1.07 5.22
C GLU A 12 9.77 -0.10 5.29
N PHE A 13 9.93 1.13 4.79
CA PHE A 13 8.82 2.09 4.70
C PHE A 13 7.70 1.58 3.79
N ARG A 14 8.05 0.98 2.65
CA ARG A 14 7.07 0.40 1.72
C ARG A 14 6.34 -0.78 2.35
N ASP A 15 7.05 -1.65 3.07
CA ASP A 15 6.45 -2.78 3.76
C ASP A 15 5.48 -2.29 4.83
N LEU A 16 5.84 -1.29 5.63
CA LEU A 16 4.94 -0.65 6.60
C LEU A 16 3.66 -0.13 5.92
N VAL A 17 3.79 0.63 4.82
CA VAL A 17 2.64 1.18 4.08
C VAL A 17 1.71 0.07 3.54
N ASN A 18 2.26 -1.08 3.13
CA ASN A 18 1.49 -2.20 2.58
C ASN A 18 1.06 -3.24 3.62
N SER A 19 1.53 -3.13 4.87
CA SER A 19 1.23 -4.04 5.97
C SER A 19 -0.16 -3.82 6.57
N ASN A 20 -0.41 -4.43 7.74
CA ASN A 20 -1.58 -4.19 8.58
C ASN A 20 -2.91 -4.43 7.83
N SER A 21 -2.97 -5.54 7.10
CA SER A 21 -4.09 -5.96 6.25
C SER A 21 -4.59 -4.85 5.32
N GLY A 22 -3.67 -4.06 4.77
CA GLY A 22 -3.98 -3.00 3.82
C GLY A 22 -4.60 -1.75 4.46
N PHE A 23 -4.41 -1.51 5.76
CA PHE A 23 -4.95 -0.34 6.47
C PHE A 23 -4.76 0.98 5.70
N VAL A 24 -3.55 1.26 5.20
CA VAL A 24 -3.27 2.49 4.46
C VAL A 24 -4.07 2.52 3.16
N TYR A 25 -4.12 1.42 2.40
CA TYR A 25 -4.94 1.36 1.20
C TYR A 25 -6.41 1.64 1.51
N GLN A 26 -6.99 0.94 2.49
CA GLN A 26 -8.42 1.06 2.82
C GLN A 26 -8.78 2.47 3.31
N THR A 27 -7.91 3.08 4.10
CA THR A 27 -8.13 4.41 4.67
C THR A 27 -7.95 5.53 3.64
N TYR A 28 -7.01 5.38 2.71
CA TYR A 28 -6.58 6.46 1.83
C TYR A 28 -7.04 6.30 0.36
N LYS A 29 -7.65 5.17 -0.03
CA LYS A 29 -8.23 4.99 -1.38
C LYS A 29 -9.39 5.95 -1.68
N ASN A 30 -10.10 6.41 -0.65
CA ASN A 30 -11.15 7.42 -0.75
C ASN A 30 -11.25 8.24 0.54
N LYS A 31 -10.31 9.18 0.73
CA LYS A 31 -10.29 10.10 1.87
C LYS A 31 -10.77 11.47 1.42
N ASP A 32 -11.87 11.95 1.98
CA ASP A 32 -12.51 13.22 1.63
C ASP A 32 -12.81 13.38 0.12
N GLY A 33 -13.26 12.29 -0.53
CA GLY A 33 -13.57 12.27 -1.96
C GLY A 33 -12.33 12.25 -2.87
N LYS A 34 -11.14 12.04 -2.32
CA LYS A 34 -9.88 11.96 -3.06
C LYS A 34 -9.22 10.60 -2.87
N ASN A 35 -8.64 10.09 -3.95
CA ASN A 35 -7.76 8.93 -3.89
C ASN A 35 -6.34 9.38 -3.52
N LEU A 36 -6.05 9.36 -2.22
CA LEU A 36 -4.71 9.68 -1.70
C LEU A 36 -3.77 8.48 -1.78
N TRP A 37 -4.29 7.26 -1.93
CA TRP A 37 -3.49 6.06 -2.17
C TRP A 37 -2.61 6.20 -3.41
N ASN A 38 -3.14 6.70 -4.52
CA ASN A 38 -2.34 6.91 -5.74
C ASN A 38 -1.17 7.90 -5.53
N LEU A 39 -1.37 8.93 -4.71
CA LEU A 39 -0.31 9.86 -4.33
C LEU A 39 0.76 9.13 -3.51
N ILE A 40 0.35 8.33 -2.51
CA ILE A 40 1.28 7.52 -1.70
C ILE A 40 2.10 6.59 -2.59
N CYS A 41 1.46 5.85 -3.52
CA CYS A 41 2.16 4.98 -4.48
C CYS A 41 3.18 5.75 -5.31
N SER A 42 2.78 6.89 -5.88
CA SER A 42 3.68 7.74 -6.67
C SER A 42 4.90 8.19 -5.85
N CYS A 43 4.70 8.63 -4.61
CA CYS A 43 5.80 9.03 -3.73
C CYS A 43 6.74 7.85 -3.43
N MET A 44 6.21 6.66 -3.12
CA MET A 44 7.04 5.48 -2.86
C MET A 44 7.88 5.08 -4.08
N ASP A 45 7.30 5.12 -5.28
CA ASP A 45 8.01 4.73 -6.51
C ASP A 45 9.14 5.71 -6.83
N TRP A 46 8.87 7.01 -6.71
CA TRP A 46 9.87 8.04 -6.95
C TRP A 46 10.94 8.11 -5.87
N LEU A 47 10.60 7.85 -4.60
CA LEU A 47 11.59 7.64 -3.53
C LEU A 47 12.51 6.47 -3.88
N THR A 48 11.98 5.32 -4.30
CA THR A 48 12.80 4.17 -4.70
C THR A 48 13.75 4.51 -5.84
N VAL A 49 13.28 5.20 -6.89
CA VAL A 49 14.11 5.59 -8.03
C VAL A 49 15.24 6.54 -7.59
N ALA A 50 14.91 7.60 -6.86
CA ALA A 50 15.88 8.60 -6.44
C ALA A 50 16.91 8.03 -5.44
N THR A 51 16.47 7.28 -4.44
CA THR A 51 17.35 6.62 -3.46
C THR A 51 18.33 5.67 -4.14
N ARG A 52 17.88 4.86 -5.12
CA ARG A 52 18.76 3.93 -5.84
C ARG A 52 19.75 4.62 -6.77
N HIS A 53 19.36 5.74 -7.38
CA HIS A 53 20.29 6.56 -8.16
C HIS A 53 21.37 7.14 -7.26
N LEU A 54 21.00 7.69 -6.10
CA LEU A 54 21.94 8.28 -5.15
C LEU A 54 22.88 7.24 -4.52
N SER A 55 22.36 6.08 -4.10
CA SER A 55 23.17 5.03 -3.47
C SER A 55 24.15 4.32 -4.41
N LYS A 56 23.96 4.48 -5.72
CA LYS A 56 24.81 3.89 -6.77
C LYS A 56 25.51 4.96 -7.61
N ALA A 57 25.55 6.20 -7.13
CA ALA A 57 26.19 7.29 -7.85
C ALA A 57 27.69 7.00 -8.03
N GLU A 58 28.16 7.10 -9.27
CA GLU A 58 29.59 7.02 -9.60
C GLU A 58 30.33 8.28 -9.12
N ASP A 59 31.65 8.20 -9.08
CA ASP A 59 32.49 9.36 -8.83
C ASP A 59 32.28 10.43 -9.91
N LEU A 60 32.41 11.69 -9.51
CA LEU A 60 32.20 12.82 -10.42
C LEU A 60 33.31 12.88 -11.48
N ASP A 61 32.93 13.21 -12.71
CA ASP A 61 33.85 13.34 -13.82
C ASP A 61 34.78 14.53 -13.64
N SER A 62 36.01 14.38 -14.11
CA SER A 62 37.00 15.48 -14.18
C SER A 62 36.59 16.58 -15.17
N ASN A 63 35.86 16.22 -16.24
CA ASN A 63 35.29 17.15 -17.19
C ASN A 63 34.14 17.92 -16.55
N ILE A 64 34.26 19.24 -16.51
CA ILE A 64 33.32 20.11 -15.84
C ILE A 64 31.92 20.14 -16.49
N ASP A 65 31.81 20.03 -17.81
CA ASP A 65 30.51 19.96 -18.49
C ASP A 65 29.74 18.70 -18.07
N ILE A 66 30.45 17.57 -17.98
CA ILE A 66 29.88 16.30 -17.52
C ILE A 66 29.54 16.37 -16.03
N ARG A 67 30.46 16.88 -15.20
CA ARG A 67 30.27 17.04 -13.75
C ARG A 67 29.08 17.92 -13.40
N VAL A 68 28.85 19.00 -14.16
CA VAL A 68 27.67 19.87 -13.98
C VAL A 68 26.38 19.08 -14.24
N MET A 69 26.34 18.25 -15.27
CA MET A 69 25.18 17.40 -15.54
C MET A 69 24.98 16.32 -14.49
N GLN A 70 26.06 15.70 -13.98
CA GLN A 70 25.99 14.78 -12.84
C GLN A 70 25.47 15.48 -11.58
N THR A 71 25.90 16.72 -11.33
CA THR A 71 25.42 17.55 -10.21
C THR A 71 23.94 17.89 -10.35
N PHE A 72 23.50 18.24 -11.56
CA PHE A 72 22.09 18.47 -11.80
C PHE A 72 21.25 17.20 -11.58
N SER A 73 21.76 16.02 -11.94
CA SER A 73 21.12 14.73 -11.63
C SER A 73 21.01 14.46 -10.12
N LEU A 74 22.08 14.78 -9.36
CA LEU A 74 22.09 14.73 -7.90
C LEU A 74 21.01 15.66 -7.31
N ILE A 75 21.00 16.93 -7.70
CA ILE A 75 20.01 17.91 -7.23
C ILE A 75 18.59 17.46 -7.59
N SER A 76 18.38 16.93 -8.79
CA SER A 76 17.07 16.42 -9.23
C SER A 76 16.60 15.23 -8.40
N SER A 77 17.51 14.34 -8.01
CA SER A 77 17.19 13.22 -7.12
C SER A 77 16.82 13.69 -5.72
N ILE A 78 17.54 14.70 -5.19
CA ILE A 78 17.21 15.32 -3.90
C ILE A 78 15.84 16.01 -3.96
N ASP A 79 15.53 16.72 -5.05
CA ASP A 79 14.23 17.38 -5.27
C ASP A 79 13.07 16.38 -5.30
N ILE A 80 13.26 15.23 -5.95
CA ILE A 80 12.28 14.14 -5.96
C ILE A 80 12.02 13.61 -4.54
N ILE A 81 13.07 13.39 -3.74
CA ILE A 81 12.92 12.94 -2.35
C ILE A 81 12.22 14.02 -1.53
N PHE A 82 12.67 15.27 -1.62
CA PHE A 82 12.08 16.41 -0.94
C PHE A 82 10.58 16.58 -1.23
N GLU A 83 10.17 16.57 -2.50
CA GLU A 83 8.77 16.68 -2.88
C GLU A 83 7.96 15.46 -2.42
N SER A 84 8.49 14.25 -2.53
CA SER A 84 7.82 13.04 -2.03
C SER A 84 7.57 13.11 -0.53
N ILE A 85 8.55 13.57 0.24
CA ILE A 85 8.43 13.75 1.70
C ILE A 85 7.37 14.81 2.03
N ASN A 86 7.34 15.93 1.31
CA ASN A 86 6.31 16.96 1.52
C ASN A 86 4.89 16.44 1.25
N GLN A 87 4.71 15.65 0.18
CA GLN A 87 3.40 15.08 -0.13
C GLN A 87 2.99 14.03 0.90
N LEU A 88 3.91 13.16 1.33
CA LEU A 88 3.66 12.17 2.38
C LEU A 88 3.34 12.84 3.73
N HIS A 89 4.05 13.92 4.09
CA HIS A 89 3.73 14.75 5.27
C HIS A 89 2.28 15.24 5.21
N ARG A 90 1.84 15.75 4.06
CA ARG A 90 0.46 16.23 3.91
C ARG A 90 -0.59 15.14 4.08
N VAL A 91 -0.26 13.91 3.73
CA VAL A 91 -1.16 12.76 3.83
C VAL A 91 -1.23 12.22 5.27
N PHE A 92 -0.07 12.00 5.89
CA PHE A 92 0.03 11.26 7.15
C PHE A 92 0.21 12.13 8.40
N VAL A 93 0.70 13.36 8.24
CA VAL A 93 1.06 14.24 9.35
C VAL A 93 0.11 15.43 9.43
N ASN A 94 0.13 16.32 8.43
CA ASN A 94 -0.73 17.50 8.39
C ASN A 94 -0.83 18.10 6.98
N HIS A 95 -2.04 18.15 6.44
CA HIS A 95 -2.31 18.66 5.09
C HIS A 95 -2.10 20.17 4.91
N LYS A 96 -1.99 20.95 6.00
CA LYS A 96 -1.89 22.41 5.97
C LYS A 96 -0.47 22.93 6.08
N THR A 97 0.48 22.10 6.50
CA THR A 97 1.86 22.51 6.78
C THR A 97 2.83 21.81 5.83
N LEU A 98 4.05 22.34 5.78
CA LEU A 98 5.20 21.66 5.20
C LEU A 98 6.18 21.33 6.32
N PRO A 99 6.91 20.20 6.22
CA PRO A 99 7.99 19.93 7.14
C PRO A 99 9.13 20.95 6.92
N PHE A 100 9.81 21.32 8.00
CA PHE A 100 11.00 22.20 8.01
C PHE A 100 10.76 23.65 7.53
N GLU A 101 9.51 24.13 7.55
CA GLU A 101 9.19 25.52 7.19
C GLU A 101 9.87 26.51 8.16
N GLY A 102 10.63 27.45 7.61
CA GLY A 102 11.37 28.45 8.38
C GLY A 102 12.71 27.98 8.96
N GLU A 103 13.13 26.73 8.71
CA GLU A 103 14.42 26.22 9.16
C GLU A 103 15.58 26.70 8.29
N SER A 104 16.75 26.91 8.90
CA SER A 104 17.94 27.45 8.21
C SER A 104 19.23 26.74 8.60
N SER A 105 19.17 25.43 8.86
CA SER A 105 20.28 24.64 9.41
C SER A 105 21.13 23.91 8.36
N CYS A 106 20.66 23.75 7.13
CA CYS A 106 21.37 22.98 6.12
C CYS A 106 22.36 23.81 5.29
N PHE A 107 22.13 25.11 5.16
CA PHE A 107 22.93 26.00 4.29
C PHE A 107 23.49 27.20 5.07
N ASP A 108 24.76 27.14 5.46
CA ASP A 108 25.36 28.14 6.36
C ASP A 108 25.67 29.46 5.64
N ASN A 109 26.11 29.39 4.37
CA ASN A 109 26.53 30.56 3.58
C ASN A 109 25.54 30.89 2.45
N ARG A 110 24.24 30.88 2.75
CA ARG A 110 23.20 31.13 1.74
C ARG A 110 23.28 32.55 1.16
N LEU A 111 23.15 32.66 -0.17
CA LEU A 111 23.15 33.94 -0.87
C LEU A 111 21.91 34.80 -0.53
N PHE A 112 20.76 34.14 -0.37
CA PHE A 112 19.48 34.77 -0.05
C PHE A 112 19.16 34.47 1.42
N THR A 113 19.49 35.41 2.30
CA THR A 113 19.44 35.22 3.76
C THR A 113 18.02 35.18 4.33
N GLU A 114 17.05 35.64 3.55
CA GLU A 114 15.62 35.60 3.85
C GLU A 114 14.97 34.24 3.53
N GLU A 115 15.64 33.39 2.74
CA GLU A 115 15.10 32.09 2.34
C GLU A 115 15.41 31.02 3.41
N ASP A 116 14.39 30.25 3.78
CA ASP A 116 14.56 29.02 4.56
C ASP A 116 15.23 27.92 3.71
N ASP A 117 15.61 26.80 4.32
CA ASP A 117 16.31 25.72 3.64
C ASP A 117 15.51 25.16 2.44
N ASN A 118 14.19 25.07 2.57
CA ASN A 118 13.31 24.59 1.51
C ASN A 118 13.28 25.54 0.32
N SER A 119 13.19 26.84 0.57
CA SER A 119 13.17 27.88 -0.46
C SER A 119 14.55 28.02 -1.11
N TYR A 120 15.61 28.00 -0.31
CA TYR A 120 16.98 28.13 -0.78
C TYR A 120 17.42 26.93 -1.63
N PHE A 121 17.01 25.70 -1.28
CA PHE A 121 17.24 24.54 -2.13
C PHE A 121 16.58 24.69 -3.52
N LYS A 122 15.36 25.27 -3.59
CA LYS A 122 14.71 25.57 -4.89
C LYS A 122 15.49 26.61 -5.68
N SER A 123 16.06 27.61 -5.02
CA SER A 123 16.95 28.59 -5.63
C SER A 123 18.22 27.93 -6.20
N ILE A 124 18.86 27.03 -5.44
CA ILE A 124 19.99 26.21 -5.94
C ILE A 124 19.57 25.41 -7.17
N ARG A 125 18.45 24.68 -7.11
CA ARG A 125 17.95 23.87 -8.24
C ARG A 125 17.69 24.71 -9.49
N ALA A 126 17.14 25.90 -9.32
CA ALA A 126 16.90 26.82 -10.43
C ALA A 126 18.22 27.30 -11.05
N CYS A 127 19.20 27.68 -10.23
CA CYS A 127 20.47 28.25 -10.68
C CYS A 127 21.43 27.21 -11.30
N PHE A 128 21.44 25.97 -10.78
CA PHE A 128 22.38 24.92 -11.19
C PHE A 128 21.81 23.93 -12.21
N GLY A 129 20.62 24.18 -12.77
CA GLY A 129 20.19 23.42 -13.96
C GLY A 129 18.73 23.57 -14.40
N ALA A 130 17.76 23.66 -13.48
CA ALA A 130 16.35 23.57 -13.88
C ALA A 130 15.88 24.80 -14.66
N HIS A 131 16.28 26.00 -14.24
CA HIS A 131 15.81 27.27 -14.81
C HIS A 131 16.90 28.36 -14.92
N PRO A 132 18.15 28.04 -15.33
CA PRO A 132 19.27 28.97 -15.23
C PRO A 132 19.03 30.27 -16.02
N VAL A 133 18.25 30.22 -17.10
CA VAL A 133 17.99 31.39 -17.98
C VAL A 133 16.70 32.15 -17.64
N ASN A 134 16.02 31.83 -16.54
CA ASN A 134 14.76 32.48 -16.16
C ASN A 134 14.58 32.56 -14.63
N LEU A 135 15.53 33.17 -13.94
CA LEU A 135 15.47 33.36 -12.50
C LEU A 135 14.71 34.63 -12.16
N LYS A 136 13.86 34.56 -11.14
CA LYS A 136 13.17 35.71 -10.55
C LYS A 136 13.59 35.83 -9.10
N HIS A 137 14.28 36.91 -8.75
CA HIS A 137 14.65 37.22 -7.38
C HIS A 137 14.31 38.69 -7.09
N SER A 138 13.48 38.94 -6.07
CA SER A 138 13.14 40.30 -5.59
C SER A 138 12.75 41.29 -6.70
N ASN A 139 11.87 40.87 -7.62
CA ASN A 139 11.41 41.62 -8.82
C ASN A 139 12.49 41.93 -9.87
N THR A 140 13.73 41.45 -9.72
CA THR A 140 14.76 41.50 -10.75
C THR A 140 14.81 40.16 -11.49
N LYS A 141 14.89 40.22 -12.83
CA LYS A 141 15.13 39.02 -13.64
C LYS A 141 16.63 38.77 -13.70
N ARG A 142 17.05 37.54 -13.36
CA ARG A 142 18.45 37.14 -13.39
C ARG A 142 18.68 35.93 -14.29
N PHE A 143 19.93 35.74 -14.69
CA PHE A 143 20.38 34.64 -15.55
C PHE A 143 21.65 34.02 -14.97
N ALA A 144 21.66 32.71 -14.74
CA ALA A 144 22.81 31.98 -14.27
C ALA A 144 23.83 31.77 -15.40
N SER A 145 25.11 31.91 -15.08
CA SER A 145 26.20 31.46 -15.92
C SER A 145 26.24 29.93 -16.00
N TRP A 146 27.10 29.42 -16.89
CA TRP A 146 27.56 28.04 -16.74
C TRP A 146 28.25 27.86 -15.37
N PRO A 147 27.99 26.77 -14.63
CA PRO A 147 28.72 26.51 -13.39
C PRO A 147 30.20 26.23 -13.65
N PHE A 148 31.06 26.77 -12.80
CA PHE A 148 32.52 26.64 -12.91
C PHE A 148 33.14 26.26 -11.57
N ASP A 149 34.38 25.77 -11.60
CA ASP A 149 35.11 25.40 -10.39
C ASP A 149 35.29 26.60 -9.47
N SER A 150 34.93 26.43 -8.20
CA SER A 150 35.10 27.50 -7.23
C SER A 150 36.57 27.78 -6.99
N HIS A 151 36.91 29.07 -6.88
CA HIS A 151 38.22 29.50 -6.38
C HIS A 151 38.22 29.60 -4.85
N PHE A 152 37.08 29.32 -4.21
CA PHE A 152 36.89 29.35 -2.77
C PHE A 152 37.01 27.92 -2.23
N GLU A 153 37.99 27.68 -1.35
CA GLU A 153 38.40 26.33 -0.90
C GLU A 153 37.28 25.46 -0.31
N SER A 154 36.16 26.04 0.09
CA SER A 154 35.04 25.33 0.74
C SER A 154 33.84 25.04 -0.16
N SER A 155 33.93 25.27 -1.48
CA SER A 155 32.81 25.07 -2.41
C SER A 155 33.26 24.35 -3.67
N GLU A 156 32.45 23.45 -4.20
CA GLU A 156 32.82 22.65 -5.37
C GLU A 156 32.46 23.36 -6.69
N LEU A 157 31.28 23.98 -6.78
CA LEU A 157 30.83 24.68 -7.98
C LEU A 157 30.32 26.08 -7.65
N THR A 158 30.48 27.01 -8.60
CA THR A 158 30.01 28.40 -8.49
C THR A 158 29.26 28.81 -9.75
N VAL A 159 28.24 29.65 -9.59
CA VAL A 159 27.54 30.33 -10.70
C VAL A 159 27.47 31.84 -10.46
N HIS A 160 27.59 32.60 -11.54
CA HIS A 160 27.27 34.04 -11.54
C HIS A 160 25.80 34.22 -11.92
N LEU A 161 25.10 35.14 -11.25
CA LEU A 161 23.72 35.50 -11.53
C LEU A 161 23.64 36.91 -12.13
N TYR A 162 23.66 36.97 -13.45
CA TYR A 162 23.63 38.20 -14.25
C TYR A 162 22.31 38.96 -14.07
N SER A 163 22.37 40.26 -13.78
CA SER A 163 21.14 41.09 -13.73
C SER A 163 20.68 41.50 -15.13
N ASN A 164 19.36 41.58 -15.31
CA ASN A 164 18.79 42.24 -16.49
C ASN A 164 18.76 43.77 -16.39
N LYS A 165 19.13 44.36 -15.25
CA LYS A 165 19.16 45.82 -15.04
C LYS A 165 20.58 46.36 -15.24
N ILE A 166 20.66 47.47 -15.97
CA ILE A 166 21.93 48.18 -16.23
C ILE A 166 22.51 48.70 -14.91
N GLY A 167 23.78 48.43 -14.66
CA GLY A 167 24.53 48.93 -13.50
C GLY A 167 24.28 48.18 -12.19
N GLU A 168 23.41 47.16 -12.18
CA GLU A 168 23.25 46.26 -11.04
C GLU A 168 24.37 45.21 -11.05
N THR A 169 24.93 44.92 -9.88
CA THR A 169 26.00 43.93 -9.75
C THR A 169 25.47 42.51 -9.91
N ASP A 170 26.31 41.66 -10.51
CA ASP A 170 26.07 40.24 -10.55
C ASP A 170 26.19 39.65 -9.14
N LEU A 171 25.38 38.64 -8.85
CA LEU A 171 25.51 37.87 -7.61
C LEU A 171 26.33 36.61 -7.88
N VAL A 172 26.87 36.03 -6.82
CA VAL A 172 27.67 34.80 -6.89
C VAL A 172 27.04 33.79 -5.93
N MET A 173 26.62 32.65 -6.47
CA MET A 173 26.11 31.54 -5.66
C MET A 173 27.13 30.41 -5.66
N HIS A 174 27.54 30.00 -4.47
CA HIS A 174 28.44 28.88 -4.24
C HIS A 174 27.65 27.64 -3.84
N LEU A 175 27.98 26.51 -4.44
CA LEU A 175 27.40 25.22 -4.11
C LEU A 175 28.39 24.40 -3.30
N LYS A 176 27.92 23.90 -2.15
CA LYS A 176 28.63 22.92 -1.35
C LYS A 176 27.88 21.60 -1.37
N TYR A 177 28.54 20.51 -1.76
CA TYR A 177 27.89 19.20 -1.76
C TYR A 177 27.56 18.71 -0.36
N SER A 178 28.38 19.04 0.64
CA SER A 178 28.08 18.73 2.04
C SER A 178 26.75 19.35 2.51
N GLU A 179 26.44 20.58 2.10
CA GLU A 179 25.18 21.25 2.43
C GLU A 179 23.98 20.58 1.73
N LEU A 180 24.14 20.17 0.45
CA LEU A 180 23.14 19.37 -0.26
C LEU A 180 22.87 18.02 0.43
N LEU A 181 23.93 17.33 0.87
CA LEU A 181 23.84 16.05 1.56
C LEU A 181 23.18 16.21 2.94
N SER A 182 23.50 17.28 3.67
CA SER A 182 22.82 17.63 4.93
C SER A 182 21.32 17.87 4.72
N PHE A 183 20.95 18.65 3.68
CA PHE A 183 19.55 18.86 3.32
C PHE A 183 18.84 17.55 3.03
N LEU A 184 19.41 16.73 2.14
CA LEU A 184 18.92 15.41 1.79
C LEU A 184 18.74 14.50 3.01
N LYS A 185 19.73 14.46 3.91
CA LYS A 185 19.71 13.64 5.12
C LYS A 185 18.52 13.97 6.00
N CYS A 186 18.32 15.25 6.33
CA CYS A 186 17.19 15.67 7.17
C CYS A 186 15.83 15.24 6.59
N ARG A 187 15.66 15.31 5.26
CA ARG A 187 14.39 14.94 4.60
C ARG A 187 14.23 13.42 4.52
N TYR A 188 15.31 12.70 4.25
CA TYR A 188 15.30 11.25 4.19
C TYR A 188 15.03 10.61 5.57
N GLU A 189 15.61 11.17 6.63
CA GLU A 189 15.37 10.74 8.01
C GLU A 189 13.94 11.03 8.48
N TYR A 190 13.28 12.03 7.90
CA TYR A 190 11.87 12.34 8.19
C TYR A 190 10.89 11.20 7.84
N LEU A 191 11.31 10.21 7.04
CA LEU A 191 10.53 8.99 6.85
C LEU A 191 10.22 8.29 8.17
N ASP A 192 11.11 8.37 9.17
CA ASP A 192 10.88 7.74 10.48
C ASP A 192 9.71 8.42 11.19
N VAL A 193 9.62 9.75 11.12
CA VAL A 193 8.48 10.52 11.67
C VAL A 193 7.18 10.15 10.96
N ILE A 194 7.22 9.96 9.63
CA ILE A 194 6.05 9.54 8.87
C ILE A 194 5.64 8.11 9.25
N SER A 195 6.60 7.19 9.40
CA SER A 195 6.36 5.81 9.84
C SER A 195 5.65 5.77 11.20
N GLU A 196 6.16 6.51 12.18
CA GLU A 196 5.54 6.62 13.51
C GLU A 196 4.09 7.13 13.43
N LYS A 197 3.81 8.06 12.51
CA LYS A 197 2.45 8.57 12.31
C LYS A 197 1.52 7.55 11.66
N ILE A 198 2.02 6.71 10.76
CA ILE A 198 1.25 5.61 10.17
C ILE A 198 0.90 4.58 11.25
N GLU A 199 1.87 4.17 12.07
CA GLU A 199 1.66 3.20 13.15
C GLU A 199 0.69 3.72 14.20
N LEU A 200 0.82 4.98 14.62
CA LEU A 200 -0.10 5.62 15.54
C LEU A 200 -1.53 5.63 14.97
N ALA A 201 -1.70 6.05 13.72
CA ALA A 201 -3.01 6.08 13.07
C ALA A 201 -3.65 4.68 12.99
N TYR A 202 -2.85 3.64 12.74
CA TYR A 202 -3.34 2.27 12.73
C TYR A 202 -3.75 1.80 14.12
N SER A 203 -2.94 2.08 15.15
CA SER A 203 -3.25 1.75 16.54
C SER A 203 -4.56 2.42 17.01
N GLU A 204 -4.71 3.73 16.74
CA GLU A 204 -5.93 4.48 17.05
C GLU A 204 -7.15 3.92 16.31
N PHE A 205 -7.00 3.54 15.04
CA PHE A 205 -8.05 2.91 14.27
C PHE A 205 -8.49 1.57 14.86
N LYS A 206 -7.54 0.69 15.23
CA LYS A 206 -7.83 -0.59 15.89
C LYS A 206 -8.55 -0.38 17.22
N ASP A 207 -8.06 0.53 18.05
CA ASP A 207 -8.63 0.83 19.36
C ASP A 207 -10.05 1.41 19.25
N ALA A 208 -10.32 2.22 18.24
CA ALA A 208 -11.63 2.80 18.00
C ALA A 208 -12.64 1.73 17.60
N LEU A 209 -12.30 0.86 16.64
CA LEU A 209 -13.20 -0.18 16.14
C LEU A 209 -13.35 -1.36 17.11
N SER A 210 -12.33 -1.67 17.89
CA SER A 210 -12.42 -2.77 18.88
C SER A 210 -13.37 -2.47 20.03
N LYS A 211 -13.61 -1.19 20.32
CA LYS A 211 -14.58 -0.72 21.30
C LYS A 211 -16.00 -0.62 20.75
N GLN A 212 -16.18 -0.71 19.44
CA GLN A 212 -17.50 -0.74 18.80
C GLN A 212 -17.99 -2.19 18.76
N PRO A 213 -18.99 -2.56 19.59
CA PRO A 213 -19.45 -3.93 19.67
C PRO A 213 -20.16 -4.35 18.38
N ILE A 214 -19.78 -5.50 17.84
CA ILE A 214 -20.49 -6.18 16.78
C ILE A 214 -21.74 -6.82 17.39
N GLU A 215 -22.90 -6.54 16.80
CA GLU A 215 -24.16 -7.12 17.24
C GLU A 215 -24.13 -8.65 17.14
N GLN A 216 -24.63 -9.30 18.20
CA GLN A 216 -24.71 -10.75 18.28
C GLN A 216 -26.13 -11.24 17.97
N LYS A 217 -26.23 -12.25 17.11
CA LYS A 217 -27.48 -12.96 16.77
C LYS A 217 -27.36 -14.44 17.09
N GLU A 218 -28.46 -15.02 17.51
CA GLU A 218 -28.55 -16.48 17.73
C GLU A 218 -28.59 -17.24 16.40
N ASP A 219 -29.27 -16.68 15.39
CA ASP A 219 -29.32 -17.26 14.06
C ASP A 219 -27.96 -17.07 13.34
N PRO A 220 -27.30 -18.15 12.90
CA PRO A 220 -25.99 -18.06 12.26
C PRO A 220 -25.99 -17.28 10.95
N LEU A 221 -27.07 -17.36 10.16
CA LEU A 221 -27.16 -16.65 8.89
C LEU A 221 -27.35 -15.15 9.11
N GLU A 222 -28.18 -14.75 10.06
CA GLU A 222 -28.28 -13.35 10.49
C GLU A 222 -26.94 -12.82 11.00
N GLN A 223 -26.23 -13.61 11.82
CA GLN A 223 -24.90 -13.25 12.32
C GLN A 223 -23.90 -13.05 11.17
N LEU A 224 -23.86 -13.95 10.20
CA LEU A 224 -22.96 -13.87 9.05
C LEU A 224 -23.22 -12.63 8.18
N ASN A 225 -24.49 -12.26 7.99
CA ASN A 225 -24.85 -11.04 7.26
C ASN A 225 -24.39 -9.77 7.99
N ILE A 226 -24.42 -9.76 9.32
CA ILE A 226 -23.80 -8.69 10.12
C ILE A 226 -22.28 -8.67 9.91
N LEU A 227 -21.63 -9.83 10.02
CA LEU A 227 -20.17 -9.95 9.84
C LEU A 227 -19.70 -9.53 8.44
N LYS A 228 -20.47 -9.84 7.39
CA LYS A 228 -20.20 -9.40 6.02
C LYS A 228 -20.16 -7.88 5.88
N ASN A 229 -21.04 -7.19 6.59
CA ASN A 229 -21.03 -5.73 6.60
C ASN A 229 -19.91 -5.18 7.47
N GLU A 230 -19.71 -5.71 8.67
CA GLU A 230 -18.62 -5.31 9.58
C GLU A 230 -17.24 -5.50 8.95
N SER A 231 -17.00 -6.63 8.26
CA SER A 231 -15.73 -6.93 7.59
C SER A 231 -15.33 -5.83 6.59
N LYS A 232 -16.29 -5.29 5.83
CA LYS A 232 -16.04 -4.18 4.88
C LYS A 232 -15.51 -2.91 5.55
N PHE A 233 -15.90 -2.65 6.79
CA PHE A 233 -15.42 -1.49 7.56
C PHE A 233 -14.14 -1.81 8.32
N ARG A 234 -13.97 -3.07 8.73
CA ARG A 234 -12.82 -3.58 9.49
C ARG A 234 -11.75 -4.12 8.56
N LEU A 235 -11.20 -3.23 7.73
CA LEU A 235 -10.11 -3.45 6.77
C LEU A 235 -10.51 -4.18 5.47
N ASN A 236 -11.74 -4.69 5.34
CA ASN A 236 -12.22 -5.34 4.13
C ASN A 236 -11.22 -6.40 3.63
N ASP A 237 -10.83 -7.29 4.53
CA ASP A 237 -9.86 -8.34 4.23
C ASP A 237 -10.48 -9.39 3.30
N ASP A 238 -9.79 -9.69 2.20
CA ASP A 238 -10.32 -10.57 1.14
C ASP A 238 -10.47 -12.01 1.63
N TYR A 239 -9.57 -12.48 2.50
CA TYR A 239 -9.66 -13.82 3.07
C TYR A 239 -10.90 -13.96 3.96
N TYR A 240 -11.11 -13.03 4.91
CA TYR A 240 -12.29 -13.05 5.77
C TYR A 240 -13.58 -12.90 4.96
N ASN A 241 -13.61 -12.01 3.98
CA ASN A 241 -14.76 -11.82 3.11
C ASN A 241 -15.13 -13.10 2.35
N SER A 242 -14.14 -13.80 1.79
CA SER A 242 -14.35 -15.06 1.08
C SER A 242 -14.93 -16.14 1.99
N ILE A 243 -14.39 -16.28 3.20
CA ILE A 243 -14.89 -17.27 4.18
C ILE A 243 -16.32 -16.94 4.62
N ILE A 244 -16.62 -15.66 4.89
CA ILE A 244 -17.97 -15.23 5.26
C ILE A 244 -18.97 -15.50 4.12
N ASP A 245 -18.62 -15.17 2.87
CA ASP A 245 -19.48 -15.40 1.71
C ASP A 245 -19.78 -16.90 1.50
N GLU A 246 -18.77 -17.75 1.66
CA GLU A 246 -18.94 -19.20 1.58
C GLU A 246 -19.84 -19.75 2.70
N LEU A 247 -19.65 -19.29 3.93
CA LEU A 247 -20.52 -19.65 5.06
C LEU A 247 -21.96 -19.20 4.81
N ILE A 248 -22.17 -18.00 4.28
CA ILE A 248 -23.52 -17.51 3.92
C ILE A 248 -24.16 -18.49 2.93
N MET A 249 -23.47 -18.89 1.86
CA MET A 249 -24.03 -19.86 0.90
C MET A 249 -24.41 -21.20 1.55
N ILE A 250 -23.60 -21.69 2.50
CA ILE A 250 -23.88 -22.94 3.22
C ILE A 250 -25.14 -22.84 4.10
N PHE A 251 -25.32 -21.71 4.78
CA PHE A 251 -26.45 -21.48 5.69
C PHE A 251 -27.73 -21.03 4.96
N GLU A 252 -27.63 -20.37 3.80
CA GLU A 252 -28.75 -20.01 2.93
C GLU A 252 -29.31 -21.21 2.15
N ALA A 253 -28.53 -22.28 1.99
CA ALA A 253 -28.94 -23.44 1.22
C ALA A 253 -30.29 -23.99 1.74
N PRO A 254 -31.28 -24.18 0.86
CA PRO A 254 -32.58 -24.72 1.26
C PRO A 254 -32.42 -26.14 1.84
N PRO A 255 -33.42 -26.62 2.60
CA PRO A 255 -33.45 -28.01 3.06
C PRO A 255 -33.24 -28.98 1.91
N LEU A 256 -32.34 -29.94 2.11
CA LEU A 256 -32.02 -31.00 1.17
C LEU A 256 -32.96 -32.20 1.36
N ASP A 257 -32.77 -33.24 0.54
CA ASP A 257 -33.47 -34.52 0.71
C ASP A 257 -33.32 -35.06 2.14
N HIS A 258 -34.41 -35.61 2.70
CA HIS A 258 -34.46 -36.15 4.07
C HIS A 258 -33.34 -37.17 4.37
N SER A 259 -32.81 -37.86 3.35
CA SER A 259 -31.71 -38.82 3.51
C SER A 259 -30.37 -38.17 3.89
N ILE A 260 -30.15 -36.89 3.56
CA ILE A 260 -28.91 -36.16 3.83
C ILE A 260 -29.11 -34.90 4.67
N GLU A 261 -30.36 -34.50 4.95
CA GLU A 261 -30.67 -33.30 5.72
C GLU A 261 -30.12 -33.34 7.16
N ASN A 262 -30.14 -34.50 7.82
CA ASN A 262 -29.51 -34.63 9.15
C ASN A 262 -27.99 -34.41 9.09
N LEU A 263 -27.34 -34.87 8.02
CA LEU A 263 -25.91 -34.64 7.80
C LEU A 263 -25.63 -33.15 7.52
N ALA A 264 -26.48 -32.50 6.71
CA ALA A 264 -26.43 -31.07 6.46
C ALA A 264 -26.51 -30.25 7.75
N ASN A 265 -27.46 -30.58 8.62
CA ASN A 265 -27.66 -29.85 9.88
C ASN A 265 -26.52 -30.07 10.87
N ASN A 266 -25.97 -31.30 10.94
CA ASN A 266 -24.76 -31.56 11.73
C ASN A 266 -23.56 -30.77 11.21
N TYR A 267 -23.39 -30.70 9.89
CA TYR A 267 -22.30 -29.92 9.29
C TYR A 267 -22.43 -28.42 9.59
N ARG A 268 -23.62 -27.84 9.39
CA ARG A 268 -23.89 -26.44 9.76
C ARG A 268 -23.62 -26.18 11.24
N ALA A 269 -24.07 -27.06 12.13
CA ALA A 269 -23.80 -26.94 13.56
C ALA A 269 -22.28 -26.97 13.86
N SER A 270 -21.51 -27.78 13.13
CA SER A 270 -20.05 -27.85 13.29
C SER A 270 -19.33 -26.58 12.85
N LEU A 271 -19.95 -25.72 12.03
CA LEU A 271 -19.36 -24.46 11.53
C LEU A 271 -19.60 -23.25 12.46
N VAL A 272 -20.48 -23.37 13.46
CA VAL A 272 -20.76 -22.29 14.42
C VAL A 272 -19.50 -21.77 15.16
N PRO A 273 -18.54 -22.62 15.56
CA PRO A 273 -17.27 -22.16 16.13
C PRO A 273 -16.49 -21.22 15.19
N LEU A 274 -16.46 -21.49 13.89
CA LEU A 274 -15.79 -20.62 12.91
C LEU A 274 -16.47 -19.25 12.80
N ILE A 275 -17.80 -19.20 12.81
CA ILE A 275 -18.55 -17.94 12.82
C ILE A 275 -18.22 -17.13 14.08
N THR A 276 -18.13 -17.81 15.23
CA THR A 276 -17.77 -17.20 16.50
C THR A 276 -16.35 -16.63 16.48
N GLU A 277 -15.39 -17.40 15.96
CA GLU A 277 -14.00 -16.99 15.79
C GLU A 277 -13.88 -15.75 14.89
N ILE A 278 -14.53 -15.75 13.72
CA ILE A 278 -14.53 -14.59 12.80
C ILE A 278 -15.02 -13.35 13.53
N ARG A 279 -16.14 -13.46 14.27
CA ARG A 279 -16.69 -12.33 15.04
C ARG A 279 -15.69 -11.82 16.08
N GLU A 280 -15.05 -12.71 16.82
CA GLU A 280 -14.09 -12.36 17.87
C GLU A 280 -12.84 -11.69 17.29
N ASN A 281 -12.30 -12.23 16.19
CA ASN A 281 -11.16 -11.65 15.49
C ASN A 281 -11.49 -10.27 14.90
N LEU A 282 -12.63 -10.11 14.25
CA LEU A 282 -13.10 -8.81 13.75
C LEU A 282 -13.34 -7.82 14.90
N GLN A 283 -13.95 -8.26 16.01
CA GLN A 283 -14.15 -7.44 17.20
C GLN A 283 -12.81 -6.99 17.80
N ALA A 284 -11.81 -7.87 17.85
CA ALA A 284 -10.48 -7.55 18.37
C ALA A 284 -9.60 -6.77 17.37
N MET A 285 -10.08 -6.54 16.14
CA MET A 285 -9.28 -6.01 15.03
C MET A 285 -7.98 -6.81 14.81
N ASN A 286 -8.11 -8.14 14.92
CA ASN A 286 -7.03 -9.10 14.74
C ASN A 286 -7.30 -9.96 13.51
N ILE A 287 -6.85 -9.49 12.34
CA ILE A 287 -6.96 -10.26 11.10
C ILE A 287 -5.78 -11.24 11.08
N SER A 288 -6.06 -12.50 11.39
CA SER A 288 -5.13 -13.61 11.36
C SER A 288 -5.76 -14.83 10.69
N ASP A 289 -4.95 -15.83 10.37
CA ASP A 289 -5.44 -17.13 9.92
C ASP A 289 -6.47 -17.68 10.91
N LEU A 290 -7.56 -18.22 10.38
CA LEU A 290 -8.66 -18.77 11.19
C LEU A 290 -8.34 -20.23 11.56
N GLU A 291 -8.28 -20.50 12.86
CA GLU A 291 -8.01 -21.83 13.43
C GLU A 291 -9.06 -22.84 12.98
N ASN A 292 -10.32 -22.42 12.83
CA ASN A 292 -11.42 -23.30 12.42
C ASN A 292 -11.64 -23.35 10.90
N ASN A 293 -10.76 -22.74 10.09
CA ASN A 293 -10.93 -22.73 8.62
C ASN A 293 -10.92 -24.14 8.01
N PHE A 294 -10.22 -25.09 8.64
CA PHE A 294 -10.16 -26.48 8.17
C PHE A 294 -11.54 -27.15 8.06
N LEU A 295 -12.57 -26.61 8.74
CA LEU A 295 -13.95 -27.10 8.64
C LEU A 295 -14.58 -26.85 7.27
N LEU A 296 -14.09 -25.84 6.54
CA LEU A 296 -14.49 -25.56 5.15
C LEU A 296 -13.61 -26.32 4.15
N GLU A 297 -12.42 -26.74 4.53
CA GLU A 297 -11.46 -27.41 3.65
C GLU A 297 -11.22 -28.88 4.04
N PRO A 298 -12.21 -29.77 3.84
CA PRO A 298 -12.04 -31.18 4.17
C PRO A 298 -10.98 -31.84 3.29
N SER A 299 -9.99 -32.45 3.94
CA SER A 299 -8.91 -33.21 3.28
C SER A 299 -9.27 -34.69 3.20
N SER A 300 -10.17 -35.05 2.28
CA SER A 300 -10.51 -36.46 2.00
C SER A 300 -9.70 -37.05 0.83
N GLU A 301 -9.60 -38.37 0.76
CA GLU A 301 -9.00 -39.04 -0.41
C GLU A 301 -9.83 -38.78 -1.68
N LEU A 302 -11.14 -38.59 -1.50
CA LEU A 302 -12.06 -38.16 -2.55
C LEU A 302 -11.69 -36.77 -3.10
N TYR A 303 -11.30 -35.84 -2.23
CA TYR A 303 -10.80 -34.52 -2.65
C TYR A 303 -9.59 -34.63 -3.57
N LYS A 304 -8.62 -35.50 -3.25
CA LYS A 304 -7.43 -35.71 -4.11
C LYS A 304 -7.82 -36.27 -5.47
N THR A 305 -8.72 -37.23 -5.48
CA THR A 305 -9.18 -37.92 -6.70
C THR A 305 -9.97 -37.00 -7.62
N LEU A 306 -10.72 -36.04 -7.06
CA LEU A 306 -11.57 -35.11 -7.80
C LEU A 306 -11.00 -33.69 -7.83
N SER A 307 -9.73 -33.50 -7.51
CA SER A 307 -9.13 -32.17 -7.33
C SER A 307 -9.31 -31.26 -8.56
N TYR A 308 -9.22 -31.81 -9.76
CA TYR A 308 -9.49 -31.08 -11.00
C TYR A 308 -10.95 -30.67 -11.12
N GLU A 309 -11.88 -31.62 -10.97
CA GLU A 309 -13.32 -31.37 -11.06
C GLU A 309 -13.79 -30.39 -9.98
N ILE A 310 -13.29 -30.51 -8.75
CA ILE A 310 -13.61 -29.63 -7.63
C ILE A 310 -13.14 -28.20 -7.92
N GLY A 311 -11.89 -28.01 -8.34
CA GLY A 311 -11.36 -26.68 -8.65
C GLY A 311 -12.13 -25.98 -9.78
N LYS A 312 -12.52 -26.75 -10.82
CA LYS A 312 -13.36 -26.22 -11.91
C LYS A 312 -14.78 -25.94 -11.46
N PHE A 313 -15.36 -26.79 -10.62
CA PHE A 313 -16.67 -26.59 -10.06
C PHE A 313 -16.75 -25.33 -9.20
N TYR A 314 -15.79 -25.09 -8.30
CA TYR A 314 -15.73 -23.82 -7.53
C TYR A 314 -15.61 -22.60 -8.46
N SER A 315 -14.75 -22.69 -9.48
CA SER A 315 -14.59 -21.60 -10.45
C SER A 315 -15.91 -21.31 -11.18
N TRP A 316 -16.64 -22.34 -11.60
CA TRP A 316 -17.94 -22.21 -12.23
C TRP A 316 -18.98 -21.60 -11.26
N LEU A 317 -19.10 -22.18 -10.07
CA LEU A 317 -20.07 -21.82 -9.05
C LEU A 317 -19.92 -20.35 -8.59
N LEU A 318 -18.68 -19.88 -8.40
CA LEU A 318 -18.40 -18.55 -7.85
C LEU A 318 -18.25 -17.45 -8.91
N SER A 319 -18.02 -17.81 -10.19
CA SER A 319 -17.79 -16.80 -11.24
C SER A 319 -19.05 -16.35 -11.96
N ASN A 320 -20.19 -17.04 -11.75
CA ASN A 320 -21.45 -16.79 -12.44
C ASN A 320 -21.32 -16.81 -13.98
N ARG A 321 -20.32 -17.54 -14.49
CA ARG A 321 -20.04 -17.71 -15.92
C ARG A 321 -20.54 -19.06 -16.39
N TYR A 322 -21.05 -19.11 -17.62
CA TYR A 322 -21.39 -20.37 -18.26
C TYR A 322 -20.13 -21.25 -18.42
N ASP A 323 -20.19 -22.48 -17.91
CA ASP A 323 -19.18 -23.51 -18.12
C ASP A 323 -19.79 -24.67 -18.92
N PRO A 324 -19.31 -24.97 -20.14
CA PRO A 324 -19.84 -26.07 -20.95
C PRO A 324 -19.58 -27.45 -20.32
N LEU A 325 -18.73 -27.56 -19.31
CA LEU A 325 -18.39 -28.79 -18.61
C LEU A 325 -19.11 -28.94 -17.26
N ALA A 326 -20.03 -28.03 -16.89
CA ALA A 326 -20.75 -28.11 -15.61
C ALA A 326 -21.44 -29.47 -15.39
N ASN A 327 -22.12 -29.98 -16.43
CA ASN A 327 -22.77 -31.30 -16.38
C ASN A 327 -21.76 -32.43 -16.17
N TYR A 328 -20.55 -32.33 -16.74
CA TYR A 328 -19.51 -33.33 -16.55
C TYR A 328 -19.06 -33.39 -15.08
N TYR A 329 -18.89 -32.26 -14.41
CA TYR A 329 -18.53 -32.23 -12.98
C TYR A 329 -19.62 -32.85 -12.11
N ILE A 330 -20.89 -32.50 -12.36
CA ILE A 330 -22.05 -33.04 -11.66
C ILE A 330 -22.16 -34.56 -11.83
N GLU A 331 -22.00 -35.07 -13.05
CA GLU A 331 -22.00 -36.51 -13.33
C GLU A 331 -20.87 -37.22 -12.59
N ARG A 332 -19.68 -36.62 -12.55
CA ARG A 332 -18.53 -37.16 -11.81
C ARG A 332 -18.80 -37.24 -10.31
N PHE A 333 -19.39 -36.20 -9.72
CA PHE A 333 -19.73 -36.20 -8.29
C PHE A 333 -20.81 -37.24 -7.95
N ASN A 334 -21.85 -37.36 -8.78
CA ASN A 334 -22.88 -38.39 -8.61
C ASN A 334 -22.30 -39.80 -8.76
N LYS A 335 -21.38 -40.01 -9.72
CA LYS A 335 -20.72 -41.31 -9.89
C LYS A 335 -19.84 -41.66 -8.68
N SER A 336 -19.03 -40.73 -8.21
CA SER A 336 -18.11 -40.98 -7.11
C SER A 336 -18.81 -41.14 -5.76
N SER A 337 -20.00 -40.58 -5.58
CA SER A 337 -20.80 -40.71 -4.35
C SER A 337 -21.91 -41.76 -4.43
N ASN A 338 -21.91 -42.63 -5.46
CA ASN A 338 -23.01 -43.58 -5.74
C ASN A 338 -24.40 -42.91 -5.72
N SER A 339 -24.47 -41.65 -6.19
CA SER A 339 -25.66 -40.81 -6.24
C SER A 339 -26.32 -40.55 -4.87
N LYS A 340 -25.56 -40.65 -3.76
CA LYS A 340 -26.05 -40.33 -2.41
C LYS A 340 -26.55 -38.88 -2.29
N TYR A 341 -25.86 -37.94 -2.94
CA TYR A 341 -26.16 -36.49 -2.85
C TYR A 341 -27.02 -35.96 -3.99
N LYS A 342 -27.20 -36.73 -5.07
CA LYS A 342 -28.00 -36.38 -6.25
C LYS A 342 -27.78 -34.94 -6.71
N PHE A 343 -26.57 -34.61 -7.14
CA PHE A 343 -26.26 -33.32 -7.74
C PHE A 343 -27.07 -33.13 -9.03
N SER A 344 -27.63 -31.94 -9.23
CA SER A 344 -28.41 -31.57 -10.41
C SER A 344 -28.00 -30.18 -10.89
N ILE A 345 -28.03 -29.93 -12.21
CA ILE A 345 -27.69 -28.60 -12.74
C ILE A 345 -28.76 -27.55 -12.38
N GLU A 346 -29.95 -28.02 -12.03
CA GLU A 346 -31.09 -27.23 -11.55
C GLU A 346 -31.01 -26.90 -10.06
N ASP A 347 -30.08 -27.49 -9.31
CA ASP A 347 -29.85 -27.15 -7.91
C ASP A 347 -29.37 -25.69 -7.80
N SER A 348 -29.78 -25.01 -6.73
CA SER A 348 -29.24 -23.68 -6.41
C SER A 348 -27.72 -23.75 -6.13
N GLU A 349 -26.99 -22.66 -6.36
CA GLU A 349 -25.55 -22.59 -6.07
C GLU A 349 -25.24 -22.96 -4.61
N SER A 350 -26.06 -22.48 -3.68
CA SER A 350 -25.99 -22.82 -2.26
C SER A 350 -26.21 -24.32 -1.99
N SER A 351 -27.18 -24.95 -2.66
CA SER A 351 -27.43 -26.39 -2.54
C SER A 351 -26.27 -27.21 -3.10
N LEU A 352 -25.73 -26.80 -4.25
CA LEU A 352 -24.59 -27.40 -4.91
C LEU A 352 -23.33 -27.35 -4.04
N LEU A 353 -23.03 -26.18 -3.46
CA LEU A 353 -21.93 -26.01 -2.52
C LEU A 353 -22.08 -26.91 -1.31
N LEU A 354 -23.25 -26.87 -0.66
CA LEU A 354 -23.51 -27.68 0.54
C LEU A 354 -23.38 -29.17 0.23
N LYS A 355 -24.00 -29.67 -0.84
CA LYS A 355 -23.87 -31.07 -1.26
C LYS A 355 -22.40 -31.46 -1.49
N LEU A 356 -21.60 -30.58 -2.12
CA LEU A 356 -20.17 -30.80 -2.32
C LEU A 356 -19.43 -30.90 -0.99
N LYS A 357 -19.66 -29.97 -0.05
CA LYS A 357 -19.03 -30.02 1.28
C LYS A 357 -19.38 -31.31 2.01
N LEU A 358 -20.66 -31.70 2.01
CA LEU A 358 -21.13 -32.94 2.62
C LEU A 358 -20.46 -34.17 2.00
N MET A 359 -20.39 -34.23 0.67
CA MET A 359 -19.72 -35.32 -0.03
C MET A 359 -18.23 -35.43 0.36
N LEU A 360 -17.56 -34.31 0.63
CA LEU A 360 -16.13 -34.33 0.94
C LEU A 360 -15.82 -34.65 2.41
N ILE A 361 -16.72 -34.37 3.34
CA ILE A 361 -16.58 -34.72 4.77
C ILE A 361 -17.07 -36.13 5.10
N ASP A 362 -17.90 -36.70 4.23
CA ASP A 362 -18.51 -38.01 4.43
C ASP A 362 -17.48 -39.13 4.29
N GLN A 363 -17.22 -39.80 5.41
CA GLN A 363 -16.23 -40.88 5.48
C GLN A 363 -16.76 -42.22 4.97
N ASP A 364 -18.06 -42.31 4.64
CA ASP A 364 -18.73 -43.53 4.18
C ASP A 364 -18.71 -43.69 2.64
N ILE A 365 -17.91 -42.89 1.92
CA ILE A 365 -17.78 -42.88 0.44
C ILE A 365 -16.46 -43.49 -0.02
#